data_AF-A0A929ZVC6-F1
#
_entry.id   AF-A0A929ZVC6-F1
#
_cell.length_a   1.000
_cell.length_b   1.000
_cell.length_c   1.000
_cell.angle_alpha   90.00
_cell.angle_beta   90.00
_cell.angle_gamma   90.00
#
_symmetry.space_group_name_H-M   'P 1'
#
loop_
_entity.id
_entity.type
_entity.pdbx_description
1 polymer ?
#
loop_
_entity_poly.entity_id
_entity_poly.type
_entity_poly.pdbx_seq_one_letter_code
_entity_poly.pdbx_strand_id
1 'polypeptide(L)' 'MNEIAQNIAEIKSRMTEACKKAGRNLEEVKLLLATKTVPADRIKLALATGETLIGENKVQE' A
#
# COMPACT_ATOMS: atom_id res chain seq x y z
N MET A 1 4.82 -1.05 16.40
CA MET A 1 4.28 -0.98 15.03
C MET A 1 3.91 -2.41 14.63
N ASN A 2 2.74 -2.66 14.02
CA ASN A 2 2.40 -4.01 13.57
C ASN A 2 3.13 -4.35 12.26
N GLU A 3 3.22 -5.63 11.92
CA GLU A 3 3.91 -6.13 10.72
C GLU A 3 3.41 -5.44 9.43
N ILE A 4 2.10 -5.21 9.30
CA ILE A 4 1.51 -4.59 8.11
C ILE A 4 1.99 -3.15 7.94
N ALA A 5 2.03 -2.37 9.03
CA ALA A 5 2.50 -1.00 9.00
C ALA A 5 4.00 -0.90 8.70
N GLN A 6 4.80 -1.83 9.21
CA GLN A 6 6.22 -1.93 8.87
C GLN A 6 6.41 -2.22 7.37
N ASN A 7 5.66 -3.19 6.84
CA ASN A 7 5.70 -3.53 5.41
C ASN A 7 5.32 -2.34 4.52
N ILE A 8 4.29 -1.58 4.89
CA ILE A 8 3.88 -0.38 4.15
C ILE A 8 4.99 0.69 4.18
N ALA A 9 5.63 0.92 5.33
CA ALA A 9 6.74 1.86 5.43
C ALA A 9 7.93 1.47 4.54
N GLU A 10 8.28 0.18 4.52
CA GLU A 10 9.34 -0.35 3.66
C GLU A 10 9.01 -0.21 2.17
N ILE A 11 7.75 -0.48 1.78
CA ILE A 11 7.29 -0.29 0.40
C ILE A 11 7.37 1.19 0.01
N LYS A 12 6.94 2.13 0.86
CA LYS A 12 7.04 3.57 0.59
C LYS A 12 8.49 4.04 0.42
N SER A 13 9.40 3.51 1.24
CA SER A 13 10.84 3.78 1.09
C SER A 13 11.35 3.30 -0.27
N ARG A 14 11.00 2.07 -0.66
CA ARG A 14 11.36 1.51 -1.98
C ARG A 14 10.76 2.30 -3.14
N MET A 15 9.51 2.75 -3.03
CA MET A 15 8.86 3.61 -4.03
C MET A 15 9.62 4.93 -4.20
N THR A 16 10.00 5.56 -3.09
CA THR A 16 10.76 6.82 -3.10
C THR A 16 12.09 6.65 -3.82
N GLU A 17 12.84 5.59 -3.50
CA GLU A 17 14.12 5.31 -4.15
C GLU A 17 13.97 4.96 -5.63
N ALA A 18 12.92 4.22 -6.01
CA ALA A 18 12.62 3.94 -7.41
C ALA A 18 12.27 5.20 -8.20
N CYS A 19 11.45 6.10 -7.65
CA CYS A 19 11.09 7.37 -8.29
C CYS A 19 12.31 8.27 -8.47
N LYS A 20 13.17 8.39 -7.44
CA LYS A 20 14.45 9.12 -7.54
C LYS A 20 15.34 8.58 -8.66
N LYS A 21 15.51 7.26 -8.75
CA LYS A 21 16.32 6.62 -9.81
C LYS A 21 15.74 6.84 -11.21
N ALA A 22 14.42 6.92 -11.32
CA ALA A 22 13.72 7.16 -12.58
C ALA A 22 13.59 8.66 -12.94
N GLY A 23 14.01 9.58 -12.06
CA GLY A 23 13.81 11.02 -12.25
C GLY A 23 12.35 11.46 -12.21
N ARG A 24 11.49 10.72 -11.48
CA ARG A 24 10.04 10.97 -11.39
C ARG A 24 9.64 11.52 -10.03
N ASN A 25 8.58 12.32 -9.98
CA ASN A 25 7.98 12.72 -8.70
C ASN A 25 7.21 11.53 -8.08
N LEU A 26 7.38 11.31 -6.77
CA LEU A 26 6.66 10.28 -6.03
C LEU A 26 5.13 10.46 -6.12
N GLU A 27 4.66 11.70 -6.20
CA GLU A 27 3.22 12.02 -6.29
C GLU A 27 2.55 11.49 -7.57
N GLU A 28 3.33 11.20 -8.61
CA GLU A 28 2.84 10.56 -9.84
C GLU A 28 2.58 9.06 -9.68
N VAL A 29 2.94 8.48 -8.52
CA VAL A 29 2.85 7.05 -8.25
C VAL A 29 2.01 6.83 -7.00
N LYS A 30 0.98 5.98 -7.10
CA LYS A 30 0.13 5.61 -5.96
C LYS A 30 0.38 4.16 -5.56
N LEU A 31 0.33 3.89 -4.27
CA LEU A 31 0.32 2.55 -3.73
C LEU A 31 -1.13 2.03 -3.72
N LEU A 32 -1.41 0.98 -4.52
CA LEU A 32 -2.68 0.27 -4.50
C LEU A 32 -2.51 -0.98 -3.64
N LEU A 33 -3.25 -1.07 -2.54
CA LEU A 33 -3.25 -2.24 -1.68
C LEU A 33 -4.11 -3.33 -2.33
N ALA A 34 -3.50 -4.44 -2.75
CA ALA A 34 -4.25 -5.61 -3.21
C ALA A 34 -4.83 -6.33 -1.99
N THR A 35 -6.15 -6.23 -1.79
CA THR A 35 -6.83 -6.72 -0.58
C THR A 35 -7.61 -8.02 -0.78
N LYS A 36 -7.63 -8.55 -2.01
CA LYS A 36 -8.24 -9.84 -2.34
C LYS A 36 -7.85 -10.93 -1.35
N THR A 37 -8.84 -11.67 -0.84
CA THR A 37 -8.65 -12.78 0.11
C THR A 37 -8.00 -12.38 1.46
N VAL A 38 -7.84 -11.09 1.74
CA VAL A 38 -7.27 -10.60 2.99
C VAL A 38 -8.40 -10.35 4.01
N PRO A 39 -8.33 -10.89 5.24
CA PRO A 39 -9.32 -10.62 6.26
C PRO A 39 -9.48 -9.13 6.56
N ALA A 40 -10.73 -8.69 6.79
CA ALA A 40 -11.07 -7.29 7.03
C ALA A 40 -10.26 -6.64 8.15
N ASP A 41 -9.92 -7.38 9.22
CA ASP A 41 -9.14 -6.83 10.32
C ASP A 41 -7.70 -6.47 9.91
N ARG A 42 -7.09 -7.23 8.99
CA ARG A 42 -5.79 -6.88 8.41
C ARG A 42 -5.90 -5.67 7.49
N ILE A 43 -7.00 -5.55 6.73
CA ILE A 43 -7.27 -4.37 5.90
C ILE A 43 -7.40 -3.13 6.78
N LYS A 44 -8.15 -3.19 7.90
CA LYS A 44 -8.26 -2.07 8.86
C LYS A 44 -6.91 -1.62 9.39
N LEU A 45 -6.00 -2.55 9.69
CA LEU A 45 -4.65 -2.23 10.12
C LEU A 45 -3.84 -1.50 9.03
N ALA A 46 -4.02 -1.86 7.76
CA ALA A 46 -3.41 -1.15 6.65
C ALA A 46 -4.03 0.26 6.46
N LEU A 47 -5.35 0.38 6.57
CA LEU A 47 -6.03 1.68 6.47
C LEU A 47 -5.59 2.63 7.59
N ALA A 48 -5.29 2.11 8.78
CA ALA A 48 -4.78 2.90 9.90
C ALA A 48 -3.40 3.55 9.64
N THR A 49 -2.68 3.15 8.58
CA THR A 49 -1.43 3.82 8.16
C THR A 49 -1.65 5.01 7.24
N GLY A 50 -2.91 5.38 6.99
CA GLY A 50 -3.31 6.47 6.08
C GLY A 50 -3.40 6.04 4.62
N GLU A 51 -3.17 4.77 4.29
CA GLU A 51 -3.43 4.25 2.94
C GLU A 51 -4.92 4.03 2.76
N THR A 52 -5.50 4.53 1.68
CA THR A 52 -6.95 4.41 1.42
C THR A 52 -7.26 3.80 0.05
N LEU A 53 -6.24 3.59 -0.78
CA LEU A 53 -6.40 3.05 -2.12
C LEU A 53 -6.29 1.52 -2.07
N ILE A 54 -7.44 0.84 -2.15
CA ILE A 54 -7.55 -0.62 -2.12
C ILE A 54 -8.04 -1.16 -3.47
N GLY A 55 -7.64 -2.39 -3.80
CA GLY A 55 -7.99 -3.08 -5.03
C GLY A 55 -8.42 -4.52 -4.79
N GLU A 56 -9.64 -4.82 -5.22
CA GLU A 56 -10.24 -6.16 -5.21
C GLU A 56 -10.24 -6.77 -6.60
N ASN A 57 -10.03 -8.08 -6.67
CA ASN A 57 -10.05 -8.81 -7.95
C ASN A 57 -11.45 -9.31 -8.33
N LYS A 58 -12.40 -9.32 -7.38
CA LYS A 58 -13.78 -9.77 -7.58
C LYS A 58 -14.74 -8.71 -7.05
N VAL A 59 -15.86 -8.54 -7.75
CA VAL A 59 -16.94 -7.61 -7.32
C VAL A 59 -17.63 -8.11 -6.05
N GLN A 60 -17.59 -9.42 -5.80
CA GLN A 60 -18.11 -10.07 -4.60
C GLN A 60 -17.05 -11.07 -4.09
N GLU A 61 -16.51 -10.81 -2.90
CA GLU A 61 -15.75 -11.77 -2.10
C GLU A 61 -16.62 -12.34 -0.97
#